data_AF-A0A951H563-F1
#
_entry.id   AF-A0A951H563-F1
#
_cell.length_a   1.000
_cell.length_b   1.000
_cell.length_c   1.000
_cell.angle_alpha   90.00
_cell.angle_beta   90.00
_cell.angle_gamma   90.00
#
_symmetry.space_group_name_H-M   'P 1'
#
loop_
_entity.id
_entity.type
_entity.pdbx_description
1 polymer ?
#
loop_
_entity_poly.entity_id
_entity_poly.type
_entity_poly.pdbx_seq_one_letter_code
_entity_poly.pdbx_strand_id
1 'polypeptide(L)'
;MKIKVKMGLGKQGHQRFVLALCLLLLSSTIAAAQVSVLTQRYDNGRSGANLAETTLNTSNVNVFSFGKLFTRPVDGQIYAQPLCVANVAIPNQGTHNVVYVATEHNSVYAFDADDPNASAPLW
;
A
#
# COMPACT_ATOMS: atom_id res chain seq x y z
N MET A 1 -66.02 -16.50 8.65
CA MET A 1 -64.67 -15.92 8.67
C MET A 1 -63.85 -16.54 7.55
N LYS A 2 -63.56 -15.81 6.46
CA LYS A 2 -62.62 -16.20 5.40
C LYS A 2 -61.76 -14.97 5.08
N ILE A 3 -60.49 -15.03 5.46
CA ILE A 3 -59.49 -13.98 5.21
C ILE A 3 -58.89 -14.23 3.83
N LYS A 4 -58.82 -13.16 3.02
CA LYS A 4 -58.20 -13.14 1.69
C LYS A 4 -56.95 -12.25 1.80
N VAL A 5 -55.76 -12.81 1.65
CA VAL A 5 -54.51 -12.02 1.55
C VAL A 5 -54.01 -12.10 0.10
N LYS A 6 -54.01 -10.95 -0.56
CA LYS A 6 -53.48 -10.75 -1.91
C LYS A 6 -52.07 -10.16 -1.77
N MET A 7 -51.04 -10.90 -2.18
CA MET A 7 -49.67 -10.39 -2.24
C MET A 7 -49.53 -9.45 -3.44
N GLY A 8 -49.15 -8.20 -3.17
CA GLY A 8 -48.77 -7.21 -4.19
C GLY A 8 -47.25 -7.04 -4.21
N LEU A 9 -46.65 -7.26 -5.38
CA LEU A 9 -45.21 -7.11 -5.62
C LEU A 9 -44.86 -5.63 -5.80
N GLY A 10 -44.09 -5.04 -4.88
CA GLY A 10 -43.76 -3.61 -4.86
C GLY A 10 -42.27 -3.31 -5.04
N LYS A 11 -41.88 -2.88 -6.25
CA LYS A 11 -40.78 -1.98 -6.66
C LYS A 11 -39.66 -1.62 -5.64
N GLN A 12 -38.89 -2.59 -5.15
CA GLN A 12 -37.76 -2.38 -4.21
C GLN A 12 -36.37 -2.75 -4.80
N GLY A 13 -36.27 -2.93 -6.13
CA GLY A 13 -35.04 -3.45 -6.77
C GLY A 13 -34.09 -2.39 -7.33
N HIS A 14 -34.60 -1.30 -7.90
CA HIS A 14 -33.77 -0.35 -8.66
C HIS A 14 -32.96 0.62 -7.78
N GLN A 15 -33.53 1.10 -6.66
CA GLN A 15 -32.81 2.05 -5.80
C GLN A 15 -31.65 1.39 -5.02
N ARG A 16 -31.76 0.10 -4.72
CA ARG A 16 -30.69 -0.68 -4.07
C ARG A 16 -29.51 -0.94 -5.01
N PHE A 17 -29.77 -1.07 -6.31
CA PHE A 17 -28.74 -1.31 -7.31
C PHE A 17 -27.90 -0.07 -7.63
N VAL A 18 -28.53 1.11 -7.69
CA VAL A 18 -27.84 2.39 -7.97
C VAL A 18 -26.96 2.82 -6.78
N LEU A 19 -27.44 2.61 -5.54
CA LEU A 19 -26.65 2.89 -4.33
C LEU A 19 -25.42 1.98 -4.20
N ALA A 20 -25.55 0.70 -4.55
CA ALA A 20 -24.41 -0.24 -4.54
C ALA A 20 -23.34 0.10 -5.60
N LEU A 21 -23.75 0.61 -6.76
CA LEU A 21 -22.84 1.02 -7.83
C LEU A 21 -22.06 2.31 -7.49
N CYS A 22 -22.68 3.27 -6.78
CA CYS A 22 -21.97 4.45 -6.29
C CYS A 22 -20.94 4.12 -5.19
N LEU A 23 -21.24 3.19 -4.27
CA LEU A 23 -20.26 2.78 -3.23
C LEU A 23 -19.06 1.99 -3.79
N LEU A 24 -19.21 1.29 -4.92
CA LEU A 24 -18.10 0.60 -5.59
C LEU A 24 -17.17 1.56 -6.37
N LEU A 25 -17.67 2.73 -6.77
CA LEU A 25 -16.92 3.75 -7.50
C LEU A 25 -16.16 4.73 -6.59
N LEU A 26 -16.53 4.87 -5.31
CA LEU A 26 -15.80 5.72 -4.35
C LEU A 26 -14.60 5.04 -3.69
N SER A 27 -14.44 3.72 -3.81
CA SER A 27 -13.30 2.99 -3.25
C SER A 27 -12.09 2.95 -4.20
N SER A 28 -12.22 3.56 -5.37
CA SER A 28 -11.17 3.58 -6.38
C SER A 28 -10.43 4.92 -6.35
N THR A 29 -9.09 4.81 -6.28
CA THR A 29 -8.08 5.84 -6.54
C THR A 29 -7.79 6.87 -5.45
N ILE A 30 -6.99 6.46 -4.47
CA ILE A 30 -5.70 7.15 -4.23
C ILE A 30 -4.62 6.06 -4.23
N ALA A 31 -4.34 5.47 -5.39
CA ALA A 31 -3.04 4.86 -5.58
C ALA A 31 -2.06 6.03 -5.72
N ALA A 32 -1.54 6.53 -4.59
CA ALA A 32 -0.41 7.44 -4.62
C ALA A 32 0.68 6.70 -5.39
N ALA A 33 1.10 7.25 -6.53
CA ALA A 33 2.18 6.65 -7.29
C ALA A 33 3.41 6.59 -6.39
N GLN A 34 3.74 5.40 -5.90
CA GLN A 34 4.89 5.23 -5.03
C GLN A 34 6.14 5.57 -5.84
N VAL A 35 6.88 6.58 -5.37
CA VAL A 35 8.11 7.02 -6.02
C VAL A 35 9.18 6.00 -5.73
N SER A 36 9.75 5.42 -6.79
CA SER A 36 10.88 4.50 -6.64
C SER A 36 12.14 5.28 -6.27
N VAL A 37 12.84 4.79 -5.24
CA VAL A 37 14.14 5.26 -4.78
C VAL A 37 15.19 4.29 -5.29
N LEU A 38 15.63 4.49 -6.54
CA LEU A 38 16.48 3.53 -7.26
C LEU A 38 17.97 3.69 -6.96
N THR A 39 18.36 4.81 -6.34
CA THR A 39 19.75 5.09 -6.03
C THR A 39 19.88 5.76 -4.66
N GLN A 40 21.09 5.71 -4.08
CA GLN A 40 21.38 6.43 -2.85
C GLN A 40 21.09 7.93 -3.03
N ARG A 41 20.41 8.55 -2.06
CA ARG A 41 19.93 9.94 -2.14
C ARG A 41 19.07 10.28 -3.37
N TYR A 42 18.15 9.36 -3.69
CA TYR A 42 17.02 9.52 -4.63
C TYR A 42 17.38 9.64 -6.12
N ASP A 43 18.36 10.48 -6.48
CA ASP A 43 18.73 10.77 -7.86
C ASP A 43 20.25 10.85 -8.08
N ASN A 44 20.65 10.99 -9.34
CA ASN A 44 22.06 11.09 -9.73
C ASN A 44 22.74 12.37 -9.21
N GLY A 45 21.97 13.42 -8.93
CA GLY A 45 22.45 14.64 -8.27
C GLY A 45 22.58 14.48 -6.76
N ARG A 46 22.17 13.33 -6.20
CA ARG A 46 22.17 13.02 -4.78
C ARG A 46 21.40 14.07 -3.96
N SER A 47 20.29 14.58 -4.50
CA SER A 47 19.53 15.65 -3.82
C SER A 47 19.06 15.23 -2.42
N GLY A 48 18.67 13.96 -2.24
CA GLY A 48 18.07 13.48 -1.01
C GLY A 48 16.61 13.89 -0.83
N ALA A 49 15.95 14.39 -1.88
CA ALA A 49 14.58 14.90 -1.80
C ALA A 49 13.59 14.07 -2.65
N ASN A 50 12.39 13.83 -2.10
CA ASN A 50 11.23 13.37 -2.87
C ASN A 50 10.31 14.55 -3.18
N LEU A 51 10.50 15.19 -4.33
CA LEU A 51 9.67 16.35 -4.73
C LEU A 51 8.28 15.96 -5.24
N ALA A 52 7.99 14.66 -5.36
CA ALA A 52 6.68 14.14 -5.77
C ALA A 52 5.83 13.66 -4.58
N GLU A 53 6.26 13.89 -3.34
CA GLU A 53 5.48 13.56 -2.13
C GLU A 53 4.25 14.47 -1.99
N THR A 54 3.06 13.86 -1.94
CA THR A 54 1.79 14.58 -1.81
C THR A 54 0.94 14.08 -0.65
N THR A 55 1.33 12.98 -0.02
CA THR A 55 0.53 12.31 1.02
C THR A 55 0.89 12.86 2.39
N LEU A 56 2.17 12.82 2.75
CA LEU A 56 2.68 13.33 4.02
C LEU A 56 3.00 14.82 3.91
N ASN A 57 2.56 15.58 4.92
CA ASN A 57 2.81 17.01 5.04
C ASN A 57 2.87 17.44 6.51
N THR A 58 3.24 18.70 6.74
CA THR A 58 3.45 19.24 8.10
C THR A 58 2.20 19.22 8.99
N SER A 59 0.99 19.14 8.42
CA SER A 59 -0.25 19.06 9.20
C SER A 59 -0.62 17.64 9.61
N ASN A 60 -0.18 16.60 8.86
CA ASN A 60 -0.57 15.20 9.11
C ASN A 60 0.58 14.30 9.62
N VAL A 61 1.82 14.79 9.65
CA VAL A 61 2.91 14.15 10.39
C VAL A 61 2.83 14.58 11.86
N ASN A 62 1.92 13.93 12.60
CA ASN A 62 1.70 14.17 14.03
C ASN A 62 1.35 12.84 14.73
N VAL A 63 1.34 12.86 16.08
CA VAL A 63 1.15 11.66 16.91
C VAL A 63 -0.22 10.97 16.75
N PHE A 64 -1.21 11.65 16.17
CA PHE A 64 -2.55 11.10 15.97
C PHE A 64 -2.73 10.41 14.62
N SER A 65 -1.92 10.76 13.62
CA SER A 65 -2.08 10.28 12.24
C SER A 65 -0.83 9.64 11.63
N PHE A 66 0.34 9.79 12.25
CA PHE A 66 1.59 9.19 11.78
C PHE A 66 2.16 8.24 12.84
N GLY A 67 2.55 7.05 12.41
CA GLY A 67 3.06 6.01 13.30
C GLY A 67 3.68 4.85 12.55
N LYS A 68 4.31 3.95 13.32
CA LYS A 68 4.94 2.74 12.80
C LYS A 68 3.88 1.76 12.29
N LEU A 69 4.02 1.32 11.04
CA LEU A 69 3.13 0.32 10.44
C LEU A 69 3.57 -1.11 10.80
N PHE A 70 4.83 -1.46 10.55
CA PHE A 70 5.38 -2.78 10.86
C PHE A 70 6.93 -2.73 10.90
N THR A 71 7.56 -3.87 11.22
CA THR A 71 9.01 -4.06 11.26
C THR A 71 9.42 -5.33 10.53
N ARG A 72 10.63 -5.38 10.00
CA ARG A 72 11.25 -6.58 9.42
C ARG A 72 12.54 -6.90 10.15
N PRO A 73 12.73 -8.14 10.64
CA PRO A 73 13.99 -8.54 11.22
C PRO A 73 15.05 -8.70 10.11
N VAL A 74 16.28 -8.32 10.43
CA VAL A 74 17.47 -8.56 9.62
C VAL A 74 18.59 -9.07 10.51
N ASP A 75 19.63 -9.63 9.92
CA ASP A 75 20.70 -10.31 10.65
C ASP A 75 21.82 -9.40 11.18
N GLY A 76 21.90 -8.14 10.75
CA GLY A 76 22.98 -7.22 11.11
C GLY A 76 22.58 -5.75 11.01
N GLN A 77 23.50 -4.85 11.36
CA GLN A 77 23.24 -3.41 11.26
C GLN A 77 23.04 -2.97 9.81
N ILE A 78 22.14 -1.98 9.61
CA ILE A 78 21.85 -1.38 8.31
C ILE A 78 22.53 -0.01 8.26
N TYR A 79 23.66 0.07 7.55
CA TYR A 79 24.34 1.34 7.27
C TYR A 79 23.98 1.93 5.91
N ALA A 80 23.55 1.07 4.98
CA ALA A 80 23.10 1.50 3.65
C ALA A 80 21.70 2.12 3.73
N GLN A 81 21.42 3.09 2.86
CA GLN A 81 20.06 3.58 2.68
C GLN A 81 19.21 2.47 2.04
N PRO A 82 18.08 2.05 2.64
CA PRO A 82 17.14 1.16 1.96
C PRO A 82 16.66 1.77 0.65
N LEU A 83 16.53 0.93 -0.38
CA LEU A 83 16.02 1.32 -1.68
C LEU A 83 14.61 0.76 -1.86
N CYS A 84 13.69 1.57 -2.37
CA CYS A 84 12.31 1.16 -2.62
C CYS A 84 12.04 1.15 -4.12
N VAL A 85 11.47 0.07 -4.64
CA VAL A 85 11.11 -0.04 -6.05
C VAL A 85 9.63 -0.37 -6.14
N ALA A 86 8.88 0.46 -6.85
CA ALA A 86 7.46 0.25 -7.02
C ALA A 86 7.17 -0.73 -8.16
N ASN A 87 6.08 -1.49 -8.05
CA ASN A 87 5.54 -2.35 -9.10
C ASN A 87 6.53 -3.40 -9.67
N VAL A 88 7.31 -4.04 -8.80
CA VAL A 88 8.22 -5.12 -9.19
C VAL A 88 7.42 -6.42 -9.39
N ALA A 89 7.57 -7.05 -10.54
CA ALA A 89 7.03 -8.39 -10.78
C ALA A 89 7.90 -9.44 -10.09
N ILE A 90 7.34 -10.15 -9.11
CA ILE A 90 7.98 -11.26 -8.38
C ILE A 90 7.43 -12.58 -8.92
N PRO A 91 8.31 -13.50 -9.38
CA PRO A 91 7.89 -14.79 -9.91
C PRO A 91 6.98 -15.55 -8.93
N ASN A 92 5.83 -16.01 -9.43
CA ASN A 92 4.82 -16.76 -8.67
C ASN A 92 4.20 -16.04 -7.46
N GLN A 93 4.47 -14.74 -7.27
CA GLN A 93 3.94 -13.95 -6.14
C GLN A 93 3.14 -12.72 -6.59
N GLY A 94 3.35 -12.24 -7.82
CA GLY A 94 2.58 -11.14 -8.40
C GLY A 94 3.40 -9.87 -8.52
N THR A 95 2.77 -8.72 -8.29
CA THR A 95 3.44 -7.41 -8.36
C THR A 95 3.47 -6.78 -6.97
N HIS A 96 4.65 -6.36 -6.54
CA HIS A 96 4.88 -5.85 -5.19
C HIS A 96 5.65 -4.52 -5.25
N ASN A 97 5.44 -3.68 -4.25
CA ASN A 97 6.40 -2.65 -3.93
C ASN A 97 7.45 -3.27 -3.01
N VAL A 98 8.72 -3.10 -3.34
CA VAL A 98 9.81 -3.86 -2.73
C VAL A 98 10.79 -2.92 -2.05
N VAL A 99 11.08 -3.20 -0.78
CA VAL A 99 12.19 -2.57 -0.06
C VAL A 99 13.39 -3.51 -0.07
N TYR A 100 14.48 -3.04 -0.67
CA TYR A 100 15.78 -3.69 -0.63
C TYR A 100 16.62 -3.15 0.53
N VAL A 101 17.13 -4.06 1.35
CA VAL A 101 17.94 -3.74 2.54
C VAL A 101 19.23 -4.54 2.50
N ALA A 102 20.37 -3.91 2.75
CA ALA A 102 21.66 -4.57 2.89
C ALA A 102 22.22 -4.39 4.31
N THR A 103 22.80 -5.45 4.88
CA THR A 103 23.37 -5.45 6.23
C THR A 103 24.89 -5.56 6.22
N GLU A 104 25.52 -5.25 7.35
CA GLU A 104 26.97 -5.41 7.55
C GLU A 104 27.47 -6.87 7.46
N HIS A 105 26.56 -7.85 7.50
CA HIS A 105 26.88 -9.27 7.31
C HIS A 105 26.96 -9.68 5.83
N ASN A 106 26.91 -8.72 4.90
CA ASN A 106 26.82 -8.95 3.46
C ASN A 106 25.52 -9.66 3.03
N SER A 107 24.49 -9.64 3.89
CA SER A 107 23.15 -10.10 3.54
C SER A 107 22.40 -8.98 2.82
N VAL A 108 21.61 -9.36 1.82
CA VAL A 108 20.63 -8.49 1.18
C VAL A 108 19.27 -9.10 1.44
N TYR A 109 18.24 -8.26 1.62
CA TYR A 109 16.85 -8.64 1.79
C TYR A 109 15.97 -7.88 0.78
N ALA A 110 14.94 -8.54 0.25
CA ALA A 110 13.85 -7.91 -0.50
C ALA A 110 12.54 -8.18 0.24
N PHE A 111 11.96 -7.14 0.84
CA PHE A 111 10.71 -7.26 1.60
C PHE A 111 9.55 -6.60 0.86
N ASP A 112 8.36 -7.16 1.03
CA ASP A 112 7.12 -6.49 0.66
C ASP A 112 6.94 -5.21 1.50
N ALA A 113 6.73 -4.09 0.81
CA ALA A 113 6.61 -2.75 1.39
C ALA A 113 5.21 -2.41 1.91
N ASP A 114 4.19 -3.23 1.60
CA ASP A 114 2.79 -2.92 1.85
C ASP A 114 2.09 -3.95 2.77
N ASP A 115 2.43 -5.24 2.69
CA ASP A 115 1.78 -6.30 3.48
C ASP A 115 2.43 -6.47 4.86
N PRO A 116 1.78 -6.10 5.97
CA PRO A 116 2.33 -6.28 7.31
C PRO A 116 2.59 -7.75 7.69
N ASN A 117 1.88 -8.69 7.05
CA ASN A 117 1.98 -10.13 7.34
C ASN A 117 3.11 -10.82 6.57
N ALA A 118 3.62 -10.21 5.49
CA ALA A 118 4.74 -10.71 4.71
C ALA A 118 6.09 -10.43 5.42
N SER A 119 6.39 -11.21 6.46
CA SER A 119 7.60 -11.04 7.27
C SER A 119 8.87 -11.62 6.65
N ALA A 120 8.73 -12.60 5.74
CA ALA A 120 9.83 -13.22 5.04
C ALA A 120 10.27 -12.40 3.80
N PRO A 121 11.52 -12.55 3.34
CA PRO A 121 11.95 -12.00 2.06
C PRO A 121 11.21 -12.63 0.87
N LEU A 122 11.15 -11.91 -0.25
CA LEU A 122 10.38 -12.27 -1.45
C LEU A 122 11.04 -13.33 -2.37
N TRP A 123 12.12 -13.98 -1.96
CA TRP A 123 12.82 -15.03 -2.73
C TRP A 123 12.79 -16.39 -2.06
#